data_AF-A0A087TSK0-F1
#
_entry.id   AF-A0A087TSK0-F1
#
_cell.length_a   1.000
_cell.length_b   1.000
_cell.length_c   1.000
_cell.angle_alpha   90.00
_cell.angle_beta   90.00
_cell.angle_gamma   90.00
#
_symmetry.space_group_name_H-M   'P 1'
#
loop_
_entity.id
_entity.type
_entity.pdbx_description
1 polymer ?
#
loop_
_entity_poly.entity_id
_entity_poly.type
_entity_poly.pdbx_seq_one_letter_code
_entity_poly.pdbx_strand_id
1 'polypeptide(L)'
;MQNFNSVMEQKKNDLDKIKRETSIIEKRLQTDMKIKSQLLEELGKLKADHDNYKKLIARRDSKLKSLRQNLGLGDFGFDDEDEPLVESQVSSILQQLKQRNEASQKEFANCKTKHENLESEIQSNIEKKHIEKAQKQQKLITSNEQMAKNKTAIRNIKEEISRIDSLSSQQDILEGDLKEAEDELKNLEGRVNVDDLRNQLSEKQNKRNGIESQLSALNREINELHKENQTRTEIDIVKKDICSKQEAINKILSRHRETIVHLLQELPEDGIHEKLTTLMNSLNQKIQKMNKDLEKERGLLSSLETTKEFHKSQLLAKEETLSENQKKIFDVCGSQDYDYNITSLKNMIKELQDEKGALTGSLYLYNKYVEKLEKPRPCCPLCTRAFQAEEEAQSLIKDLQRKLQSVPATLDQKTKLIASKEKILSQMLELKPIKETASVLAEKEIPELKKKIEAVTADITKSTSKINELEEVLDDINSDLKTASNIIPDVIQIGQTQREIERLTRNLTFLKSQIANKDLSRNVQQAVEEQNSLQQEVKRIAQEIDLIQQKINDFREQVQVLKGRINDLKAKKIKMYTDLQKKSSLIEQHETLIKENSHLAE
;
A
#
# COMPACT_ATOMS: atom_id res chain seq x y z
N MET A 1 38.85 -58.03 -250.17
CA MET A 1 38.57 -56.87 -249.29
C MET A 1 37.66 -57.18 -248.07
N GLN A 2 37.03 -58.36 -247.93
CA GLN A 2 35.92 -58.54 -246.96
C GLN A 2 36.27 -58.63 -245.46
N ASN A 3 37.54 -58.79 -245.07
CA ASN A 3 37.82 -59.21 -243.70
C ASN A 3 37.94 -58.07 -242.66
N PHE A 4 38.19 -56.84 -243.09
CA PHE A 4 38.58 -55.77 -242.17
C PHE A 4 37.43 -55.27 -241.28
N ASN A 5 36.20 -55.26 -241.81
CA ASN A 5 35.06 -54.68 -241.10
C ASN A 5 34.67 -55.49 -239.84
N SER A 6 34.87 -56.82 -239.81
CA SER A 6 34.48 -57.67 -238.68
C SER A 6 35.24 -57.37 -237.37
N VAL A 7 36.54 -57.10 -237.42
CA VAL A 7 37.37 -56.86 -236.20
C VAL A 7 37.08 -55.49 -235.58
N MET A 8 36.72 -54.51 -236.44
CA MET A 8 36.44 -53.14 -236.01
C MET A 8 35.21 -53.06 -235.11
N GLU A 9 34.17 -53.85 -235.40
CA GLU A 9 32.95 -53.88 -234.59
C GLU A 9 33.23 -54.44 -233.18
N GLN A 10 33.99 -55.52 -233.10
CA GLN A 10 34.33 -56.20 -231.84
C GLN A 10 35.09 -55.27 -230.89
N LYS A 11 36.09 -54.54 -231.41
CA LYS A 11 36.88 -53.60 -230.63
C LYS A 11 36.05 -52.46 -230.03
N LYS A 12 34.96 -52.09 -230.70
CA LYS A 12 34.12 -50.99 -230.26
C LYS A 12 33.28 -51.38 -229.03
N ASN A 13 32.73 -52.59 -229.04
CA ASN A 13 31.97 -53.12 -227.90
C ASN A 13 32.83 -53.27 -226.64
N ASP A 14 34.08 -53.74 -226.77
CA ASP A 14 35.00 -53.84 -225.64
C ASP A 14 35.29 -52.46 -225.03
N LEU A 15 35.43 -51.46 -225.89
CA LEU A 15 35.76 -50.09 -225.46
C LEU A 15 34.65 -49.47 -224.61
N ASP A 16 33.38 -49.69 -224.97
CA ASP A 16 32.25 -49.19 -224.17
C ASP A 16 32.08 -49.93 -222.84
N LYS A 17 32.39 -51.23 -222.81
CA LYS A 17 32.37 -52.01 -221.57
C LYS A 17 33.41 -51.49 -220.60
N ILE A 18 34.63 -51.27 -221.10
CA ILE A 18 35.73 -50.69 -220.32
C ILE A 18 35.33 -49.33 -219.77
N LYS A 19 34.71 -48.46 -220.57
CA LYS A 19 34.29 -47.12 -220.09
C LYS A 19 33.32 -47.19 -218.91
N ARG A 20 32.34 -48.11 -218.92
CA ARG A 20 31.39 -48.24 -217.80
C ARG A 20 32.09 -48.71 -216.53
N GLU A 21 33.02 -49.65 -216.66
CA GLU A 21 33.83 -50.11 -215.52
C GLU A 21 34.69 -48.98 -214.96
N THR A 22 35.31 -48.15 -215.81
CA THR A 22 36.12 -47.01 -215.35
C THR A 22 35.30 -46.05 -214.50
N SER A 23 34.07 -45.74 -214.90
CA SER A 23 33.21 -44.79 -214.18
C SER A 23 32.76 -45.31 -212.80
N ILE A 24 32.49 -46.61 -212.68
CA ILE A 24 32.13 -47.22 -211.39
C ILE A 24 33.32 -47.16 -210.44
N ILE A 25 34.53 -47.42 -210.95
CA ILE A 25 35.77 -47.39 -210.17
C ILE A 25 36.05 -45.96 -209.68
N GLU A 26 35.89 -44.95 -210.53
CA GLU A 26 36.08 -43.54 -210.13
C GLU A 26 35.15 -43.12 -208.99
N LYS A 27 33.87 -43.51 -209.04
CA LYS A 27 32.92 -43.21 -207.94
C LYS A 27 33.33 -43.88 -206.64
N ARG A 28 33.81 -45.13 -206.69
CA ARG A 28 34.33 -45.85 -205.52
C ARG A 28 35.56 -45.15 -204.93
N LEU A 29 36.48 -44.73 -205.81
CA LEU A 29 37.71 -44.03 -205.43
C LEU A 29 37.40 -42.73 -204.66
N GLN A 30 36.37 -41.98 -205.06
CA GLN A 30 35.96 -40.77 -204.34
C GLN A 30 35.39 -41.06 -202.95
N THR A 31 34.55 -42.09 -202.80
CA THR A 31 34.04 -42.49 -201.47
C THR A 31 35.17 -42.90 -200.53
N ASP A 32 36.14 -43.68 -201.02
CA ASP A 32 37.26 -44.14 -200.21
C ASP A 32 38.19 -42.98 -199.79
N MET A 33 38.39 -42.00 -200.67
CA MET A 33 39.14 -40.77 -200.33
C MET A 33 38.47 -39.99 -199.19
N LYS A 34 37.13 -39.92 -199.12
CA LYS A 34 36.40 -39.29 -198.00
C LYS A 34 36.57 -40.04 -196.68
N ILE A 35 36.43 -41.37 -196.70
CA ILE A 35 36.61 -42.21 -195.50
C ILE A 35 38.05 -42.09 -194.97
N LYS A 36 39.05 -42.08 -195.87
CA LYS A 36 40.46 -41.89 -195.50
C LYS A 36 40.71 -40.57 -194.78
N SER A 37 40.06 -39.48 -195.21
CA SER A 37 40.21 -38.16 -194.58
C SER A 37 39.66 -38.14 -193.15
N GLN A 38 38.49 -38.76 -192.89
CA GLN A 38 37.89 -38.80 -191.54
C GLN A 38 38.73 -39.64 -190.55
N LEU A 39 39.24 -40.79 -190.99
CA LEU A 39 40.11 -41.64 -190.15
C LEU A 39 41.42 -40.93 -189.78
N LEU A 40 41.96 -40.10 -190.67
CA LEU A 40 43.16 -39.29 -190.40
C LEU A 40 42.92 -38.25 -189.29
N GLU A 41 41.74 -37.63 -189.23
CA GLU A 41 41.37 -36.69 -188.17
C GLU A 41 41.21 -37.37 -186.80
N GLU A 42 40.51 -38.51 -186.73
CA GLU A 42 40.35 -39.26 -185.48
C GLU A 42 41.70 -39.76 -184.94
N LEU A 43 42.60 -40.19 -185.82
CA LEU A 43 43.94 -40.61 -185.45
C LEU A 43 44.79 -39.45 -184.91
N GLY A 44 44.54 -38.22 -185.38
CA GLY A 44 45.12 -37.01 -184.82
C GLY A 44 44.65 -36.71 -183.39
N LYS A 45 43.34 -36.81 -183.12
CA LYS A 45 42.78 -36.62 -181.77
C LYS A 45 43.28 -37.67 -180.77
N LEU A 46 43.24 -38.94 -181.14
CA LEU A 46 43.70 -40.04 -180.28
C LEU A 46 45.19 -39.92 -179.94
N LYS A 47 46.02 -39.43 -180.87
CA LYS A 47 47.43 -39.12 -180.58
C LYS A 47 47.59 -37.98 -179.57
N ALA A 48 46.82 -36.90 -179.70
CA ALA A 48 46.86 -35.78 -178.76
C ALA A 48 46.40 -36.19 -177.35
N ASP A 49 45.37 -37.03 -177.24
CA ASP A 49 44.90 -37.56 -175.95
C ASP A 49 45.92 -38.50 -175.32
N HIS A 50 46.58 -39.35 -176.11
CA HIS A 50 47.64 -40.24 -175.61
C HIS A 50 48.84 -39.45 -175.04
N ASP A 51 49.26 -38.37 -175.72
CA ASP A 51 50.35 -37.50 -175.25
C ASP A 51 49.96 -36.73 -173.97
N ASN A 52 48.71 -36.30 -173.84
CA ASN A 52 48.20 -35.67 -172.62
C ASN A 52 48.17 -36.65 -171.44
N TYR A 53 47.74 -37.90 -171.67
CA TYR A 53 47.68 -38.93 -170.63
C TYR A 53 49.07 -39.25 -170.07
N LYS A 54 50.08 -39.34 -170.94
CA LYS A 54 51.50 -39.51 -170.54
C LYS A 54 51.99 -38.39 -169.62
N LYS A 55 51.67 -37.12 -169.92
CA LYS A 55 52.04 -35.97 -169.08
C LYS A 55 51.41 -36.01 -167.68
N LEU A 56 50.17 -36.49 -167.57
CA LEU A 56 49.48 -36.58 -166.28
C LEU A 56 50.09 -37.66 -165.37
N ILE A 57 50.46 -38.81 -165.93
CA ILE A 57 51.13 -39.90 -165.20
C ILE A 57 52.48 -39.39 -164.65
N ALA A 58 53.29 -38.74 -165.48
CA ALA A 58 54.56 -38.16 -165.05
C ALA A 58 54.41 -37.17 -163.88
N ARG A 59 53.36 -36.32 -163.90
CA ARG A 59 53.08 -35.36 -162.82
C ARG A 59 52.64 -36.04 -161.52
N ARG A 60 51.81 -37.09 -161.60
CA ARG A 60 51.39 -37.91 -160.44
C ARG A 60 52.61 -38.54 -159.77
N ASP A 61 53.47 -39.17 -160.58
CA ASP A 61 54.60 -39.95 -160.10
C ASP A 61 55.64 -39.05 -159.43
N SER A 62 55.93 -37.89 -160.02
CA SER A 62 56.80 -36.87 -159.42
C SER A 62 56.29 -36.41 -158.03
N LYS A 63 54.98 -36.21 -157.86
CA LYS A 63 54.39 -35.80 -156.58
C LYS A 63 54.43 -36.89 -155.51
N LEU A 64 54.19 -38.14 -155.90
CA LEU A 64 54.27 -39.28 -154.98
C LEU A 64 55.72 -39.51 -154.53
N LYS A 65 56.69 -39.39 -155.45
CA LYS A 65 58.12 -39.46 -155.15
C LYS A 65 58.53 -38.36 -154.15
N SER A 66 58.10 -37.10 -154.34
CA SER A 66 58.46 -36.00 -153.42
C SER A 66 57.81 -36.10 -152.03
N LEU A 67 56.55 -36.52 -151.94
CA LEU A 67 55.88 -36.75 -150.66
C LEU A 67 56.55 -37.86 -149.84
N ARG A 68 56.94 -38.94 -150.52
CA ARG A 68 57.64 -40.07 -149.93
C ARG A 68 58.99 -39.65 -149.35
N GLN A 69 59.77 -38.84 -150.09
CA GLN A 69 61.06 -38.31 -149.65
C GLN A 69 60.93 -37.40 -148.42
N ASN A 70 59.99 -36.46 -148.44
CA ASN A 70 59.76 -35.53 -147.31
C ASN A 70 59.29 -36.24 -146.03
N LEU A 71 58.67 -37.41 -146.16
CA LEU A 71 58.14 -38.18 -145.03
C LEU A 71 59.04 -39.34 -144.59
N GLY A 72 60.22 -39.48 -145.20
CA GLY A 72 61.22 -40.49 -144.81
C GLY A 72 60.78 -41.94 -145.02
N LEU A 73 59.87 -42.20 -145.96
CA LEU A 73 59.41 -43.55 -146.31
C LEU A 73 60.42 -44.14 -147.32
N GLY A 74 61.35 -44.97 -146.81
CA GLY A 74 62.63 -45.40 -147.44
C GLY A 74 62.61 -45.97 -148.87
N ASP A 75 63.80 -46.37 -149.36
CA ASP A 75 64.01 -46.64 -150.79
C ASP A 75 63.58 -48.05 -151.25
N PHE A 76 62.73 -48.16 -152.29
CA PHE A 76 62.22 -49.43 -152.81
C PHE A 76 62.97 -49.92 -154.06
N GLY A 77 64.14 -49.35 -154.37
CA GLY A 77 65.00 -49.84 -155.46
C GLY A 77 64.37 -49.70 -156.84
N PHE A 78 63.47 -48.73 -157.01
CA PHE A 78 62.91 -48.35 -158.30
C PHE A 78 63.69 -47.15 -158.83
N ASP A 79 64.96 -47.39 -159.13
CA ASP A 79 65.97 -46.41 -159.57
C ASP A 79 65.94 -46.13 -161.08
N ASP A 80 64.93 -46.62 -161.82
CA ASP A 80 64.75 -46.25 -163.23
C ASP A 80 63.84 -45.03 -163.35
N GLU A 81 64.46 -43.88 -163.65
CA GLU A 81 63.81 -42.56 -163.69
C GLU A 81 62.83 -42.38 -164.85
N ASP A 82 62.85 -43.27 -165.85
CA ASP A 82 62.10 -43.11 -167.10
C ASP A 82 60.86 -44.02 -167.24
N GLU A 83 60.52 -44.87 -166.26
CA GLU A 83 59.31 -45.73 -166.32
C GLU A 83 58.14 -45.24 -165.44
N PRO A 84 56.90 -45.22 -165.98
CA PRO A 84 55.71 -44.79 -165.24
C PRO A 84 55.32 -45.79 -164.15
N LEU A 85 54.95 -45.28 -162.96
CA LEU A 85 54.56 -46.10 -161.82
C LEU A 85 53.29 -46.91 -162.11
N VAL A 86 53.33 -48.20 -161.77
CA VAL A 86 52.22 -49.14 -161.90
C VAL A 86 51.19 -48.90 -160.80
N GLU A 87 49.91 -49.15 -161.09
CA GLU A 87 48.79 -48.84 -160.19
C GLU A 87 48.87 -49.52 -158.80
N SER A 88 49.47 -50.71 -158.73
CA SER A 88 49.76 -51.41 -157.47
C SER A 88 50.76 -50.66 -156.59
N GLN A 89 51.79 -50.04 -157.19
CA GLN A 89 52.82 -49.27 -156.49
C GLN A 89 52.23 -47.98 -155.89
N VAL A 90 51.35 -47.30 -156.63
CA VAL A 90 50.65 -46.10 -156.16
C VAL A 90 49.77 -46.40 -154.94
N SER A 91 49.01 -47.50 -154.97
CA SER A 91 48.17 -47.91 -153.83
C SER A 91 49.00 -48.23 -152.58
N SER A 92 50.15 -48.89 -152.74
CA SER A 92 51.04 -49.20 -151.61
C SER A 92 51.59 -47.94 -150.94
N ILE A 93 52.05 -46.97 -151.72
CA ILE A 93 52.56 -45.68 -151.20
C ILE A 93 51.45 -44.94 -150.43
N LEU A 94 50.24 -44.87 -150.98
CA LEU A 94 49.11 -44.22 -150.31
C LEU A 94 48.74 -44.91 -148.98
N GLN A 95 48.82 -46.25 -148.91
CA GLN A 95 48.54 -46.99 -147.68
C GLN A 95 49.58 -46.71 -146.59
N GLN A 96 50.88 -46.64 -146.96
CA GLN A 96 51.94 -46.29 -146.01
C GLN A 96 51.80 -44.86 -145.48
N LEU A 97 51.44 -43.90 -146.34
CA LEU A 97 51.15 -42.52 -145.93
C LEU A 97 50.02 -42.48 -144.89
N LYS A 98 48.95 -43.25 -145.11
CA LYS A 98 47.82 -43.32 -144.19
C LYS A 98 48.22 -43.90 -142.83
N GLN A 99 48.97 -45.01 -142.82
CA GLN A 99 49.47 -45.62 -141.58
C GLN A 99 50.39 -44.68 -140.80
N ARG A 100 51.30 -43.98 -141.48
CA ARG A 100 52.22 -43.03 -140.82
C ARG A 100 51.47 -41.86 -140.18
N ASN A 101 50.42 -41.37 -140.83
CA ASN A 101 49.57 -40.32 -140.30
C ASN A 101 48.80 -40.76 -139.04
N GLU A 102 48.20 -41.97 -139.07
CA GLU A 102 47.51 -42.55 -137.91
C GLU A 102 48.46 -42.81 -136.73
N ALA A 103 49.69 -43.26 -136.99
CA ALA A 103 50.71 -43.45 -135.96
C ALA A 103 51.09 -42.11 -135.28
N SER A 104 51.30 -41.06 -136.09
CA SER A 104 51.64 -39.72 -135.57
C SER A 104 50.50 -39.13 -134.72
N GLN A 105 49.24 -39.31 -135.12
CA GLN A 105 48.07 -38.89 -134.33
C GLN A 105 47.99 -39.61 -132.97
N LYS A 106 48.28 -40.91 -132.92
CA LYS A 106 48.31 -41.67 -131.66
C LYS A 106 49.46 -41.23 -130.74
N GLU A 107 50.63 -40.97 -131.30
CA GLU A 107 51.78 -40.44 -130.54
C GLU A 107 51.43 -39.09 -129.88
N PHE A 108 50.77 -38.19 -130.62
CA PHE A 108 50.32 -36.91 -130.09
C PHE A 108 49.29 -37.06 -128.95
N ALA A 109 48.28 -37.92 -129.11
CA ALA A 109 47.27 -38.17 -128.09
C ALA A 109 47.87 -38.75 -126.79
N ASN A 110 48.82 -39.68 -126.91
CA ASN A 110 49.55 -40.24 -125.77
C ASN A 110 50.44 -39.22 -125.07
N CYS A 111 51.07 -38.32 -125.83
CA CYS A 111 51.88 -37.25 -125.24
C CYS A 111 51.00 -36.27 -124.45
N LYS A 112 49.83 -35.90 -125.01
CA LYS A 112 48.86 -35.01 -124.35
C LYS A 112 48.38 -35.57 -123.01
N THR A 113 47.95 -36.84 -122.98
CA THR A 113 47.49 -37.50 -121.74
C THR A 113 48.60 -37.62 -120.69
N LYS A 114 49.85 -37.87 -121.09
CA LYS A 114 50.99 -37.86 -120.16
C LYS A 114 51.18 -36.49 -119.52
N HIS A 115 51.07 -35.40 -120.27
CA HIS A 115 51.20 -34.04 -119.72
C HIS A 115 50.03 -33.65 -118.82
N GLU A 116 48.78 -33.98 -119.19
CA GLU A 116 47.60 -33.73 -118.35
C GLU A 116 47.73 -34.46 -116.98
N ASN A 117 48.25 -35.69 -116.96
CA ASN A 117 48.50 -36.43 -115.72
C ASN A 117 49.61 -35.80 -114.87
N LEU A 118 50.74 -35.40 -115.49
CA LEU A 118 51.84 -34.71 -114.81
C LEU A 118 51.38 -33.38 -114.20
N GLU A 119 50.56 -32.61 -114.92
CA GLU A 119 50.01 -31.35 -114.44
C GLU A 119 49.10 -31.56 -113.23
N SER A 120 48.23 -32.57 -113.27
CA SER A 120 47.36 -32.94 -112.14
C SER A 120 48.16 -33.37 -110.90
N GLU A 121 49.24 -34.14 -111.08
CA GLU A 121 50.10 -34.59 -109.99
C GLU A 121 50.87 -33.43 -109.33
N ILE A 122 51.38 -32.49 -110.13
CA ILE A 122 52.04 -31.28 -109.63
C ILE A 122 51.02 -30.42 -108.85
N GLN A 123 49.81 -30.24 -109.38
CA GLN A 123 48.76 -29.46 -108.70
C GLN A 123 48.38 -30.07 -107.34
N SER A 124 48.26 -31.40 -107.26
CA SER A 124 48.00 -32.12 -106.00
C SER A 124 49.13 -31.90 -104.98
N ASN A 125 50.39 -31.88 -105.42
CA ASN A 125 51.53 -31.64 -104.54
C ASN A 125 51.57 -30.19 -104.02
N ILE A 126 51.17 -29.21 -104.83
CA ILE A 126 51.02 -27.82 -104.42
C ILE A 126 49.94 -27.70 -103.33
N GLU A 127 48.78 -28.33 -103.52
CA GLU A 127 47.69 -28.34 -102.54
C GLU A 127 48.14 -28.92 -101.19
N LYS A 128 48.86 -30.07 -101.21
CA LYS A 128 49.43 -30.69 -100.00
C LYS A 128 50.39 -29.75 -99.27
N LYS A 129 51.28 -29.06 -100.00
CA LYS A 129 52.22 -28.11 -99.40
C LYS A 129 51.53 -26.88 -98.81
N HIS A 130 50.44 -26.41 -99.40
CA HIS A 130 49.63 -25.34 -98.82
C HIS A 130 48.96 -25.75 -97.50
N ILE A 131 48.42 -26.97 -97.43
CA ILE A 131 47.83 -27.51 -96.19
C ILE A 131 48.90 -27.65 -95.10
N GLU A 132 50.08 -28.22 -95.42
CA GLU A 132 51.20 -28.33 -94.47
C GLU A 132 51.65 -26.95 -93.94
N LYS A 133 51.73 -25.94 -94.82
CA LYS A 133 52.09 -24.57 -94.44
C LYS A 133 51.06 -23.98 -93.46
N ALA A 134 49.77 -24.11 -93.76
CA ALA A 134 48.70 -23.60 -92.91
C ALA A 134 48.71 -24.26 -91.52
N GLN A 135 48.91 -25.58 -91.45
CA GLN A 135 49.00 -26.31 -90.18
C GLN A 135 50.20 -25.87 -89.34
N LYS A 136 51.38 -25.67 -89.95
CA LYS A 136 52.56 -25.17 -89.23
C LYS A 136 52.38 -23.73 -88.74
N GLN A 137 51.76 -22.86 -89.55
CA GLN A 137 51.44 -21.48 -89.11
C GLN A 137 50.47 -21.46 -87.93
N GLN A 138 49.41 -22.29 -87.95
CA GLN A 138 48.46 -22.36 -86.84
C GLN A 138 49.15 -22.82 -85.54
N LYS A 139 50.01 -23.85 -85.60
CA LYS A 139 50.79 -24.32 -84.43
C LYS A 139 51.70 -23.23 -83.87
N LEU A 140 52.34 -22.44 -84.74
CA LEU A 140 53.21 -21.34 -84.34
C LEU A 140 52.42 -20.24 -83.60
N ILE A 141 51.22 -19.87 -84.08
CA ILE A 141 50.37 -18.87 -83.44
C ILE A 141 49.94 -19.35 -82.05
N THR A 142 49.42 -20.57 -81.95
CA THR A 142 48.96 -21.12 -80.66
C THR A 142 50.09 -21.30 -79.66
N SER A 143 51.29 -21.70 -80.10
CA SER A 143 52.46 -21.83 -79.22
C SER A 143 52.89 -20.46 -78.67
N ASN A 144 52.95 -19.44 -79.52
CA ASN A 144 53.28 -18.08 -79.10
C ASN A 144 52.26 -17.48 -78.14
N GLU A 145 50.97 -17.70 -78.36
CA GLU A 145 49.91 -17.26 -77.43
C GLU A 145 50.04 -17.94 -76.05
N GLN A 146 50.34 -19.24 -76.03
CA GLN A 146 50.55 -19.98 -74.78
C GLN A 146 51.81 -19.49 -74.05
N MET A 147 52.91 -19.24 -74.77
CA MET A 147 54.12 -18.66 -74.18
C MET A 147 53.87 -17.27 -73.60
N ALA A 148 53.04 -16.43 -74.24
CA ALA A 148 52.69 -15.11 -73.72
C ALA A 148 51.89 -15.21 -72.41
N LYS A 149 50.91 -16.12 -72.32
CA LYS A 149 50.15 -16.39 -71.09
C LYS A 149 51.03 -16.96 -69.96
N ASN A 150 51.92 -17.88 -70.29
CA ASN A 150 52.84 -18.44 -69.32
C ASN A 150 53.83 -17.38 -68.81
N LYS A 151 54.32 -16.47 -69.67
CA LYS A 151 55.17 -15.34 -69.25
C LYS A 151 54.47 -14.38 -68.28
N THR A 152 53.20 -14.07 -68.49
CA THR A 152 52.44 -13.21 -67.56
C THR A 152 52.18 -13.93 -66.23
N ALA A 153 51.84 -15.22 -66.26
CA ALA A 153 51.70 -16.05 -65.06
C ALA A 153 53.00 -16.13 -64.25
N ILE A 154 54.14 -16.38 -64.91
CA ILE A 154 55.47 -16.38 -64.29
C ILE A 154 55.76 -15.03 -63.60
N ARG A 155 55.42 -13.90 -64.24
CA ARG A 155 55.60 -12.57 -63.63
C ARG A 155 54.76 -12.41 -62.35
N ASN A 156 53.49 -12.79 -62.40
CA ASN A 156 52.59 -12.67 -61.25
C ASN A 156 53.04 -13.56 -60.08
N ILE A 157 53.43 -14.81 -60.37
CA ILE A 157 53.94 -15.74 -59.35
C ILE A 157 55.24 -15.19 -58.72
N LYS A 158 56.13 -14.58 -59.51
CA LYS A 158 57.36 -13.96 -59.01
C LYS A 158 57.10 -12.73 -58.11
N GLU A 159 56.09 -11.93 -58.45
CA GLU A 159 55.64 -10.81 -57.61
C GLU A 159 55.06 -11.31 -56.26
N GLU A 160 54.29 -12.41 -56.27
CA GLU A 160 53.77 -13.02 -55.04
C GLU A 160 54.86 -13.64 -54.17
N ILE A 161 55.82 -14.36 -54.76
CA ILE A 161 56.98 -14.90 -54.02
C ILE A 161 57.77 -13.77 -53.34
N SER A 162 57.99 -12.65 -54.04
CA SER A 162 58.71 -11.48 -53.49
C SER A 162 57.96 -10.81 -52.33
N ARG A 163 56.62 -10.82 -52.35
CA ARG A 163 55.81 -10.34 -51.22
C ARG A 163 55.89 -11.28 -50.01
N ILE A 164 55.94 -12.59 -50.22
CA ILE A 164 56.07 -13.55 -49.10
C ILE A 164 57.50 -13.50 -48.52
N ASP A 165 58.51 -13.22 -49.33
CA ASP A 165 59.89 -13.00 -48.85
C ASP A 165 60.01 -11.82 -47.89
N SER A 166 59.32 -10.70 -48.16
CA SER A 166 59.30 -9.56 -47.22
C SER A 166 58.58 -9.90 -45.92
N LEU A 167 57.56 -10.77 -45.97
CA LEU A 167 56.87 -11.29 -44.78
C LEU A 167 57.77 -12.22 -43.94
N SER A 168 58.72 -12.96 -44.54
CA SER A 168 59.63 -13.83 -43.78
C SER A 168 60.46 -13.06 -42.74
N SER A 169 60.88 -11.83 -43.06
CA SER A 169 61.60 -10.98 -42.10
C SER A 169 60.74 -10.52 -40.91
N GLN A 170 59.41 -10.52 -41.06
CA GLN A 170 58.46 -10.22 -39.99
C GLN A 170 58.23 -11.43 -39.07
N GLN A 171 58.61 -12.64 -39.50
CA GLN A 171 58.43 -13.87 -38.72
C GLN A 171 59.33 -13.86 -37.49
N ASP A 172 60.60 -13.50 -37.66
CA ASP A 172 61.58 -13.46 -36.56
C ASP A 172 61.17 -12.45 -35.48
N ILE A 173 60.60 -11.32 -35.89
CA ILE A 173 60.07 -10.28 -34.99
C ILE A 173 58.87 -10.84 -34.21
N LEU A 174 57.93 -11.50 -34.88
CA LEU A 174 56.75 -12.08 -34.23
C LEU A 174 57.09 -13.25 -33.29
N GLU A 175 58.13 -14.03 -33.59
CA GLU A 175 58.64 -15.06 -32.68
C GLU A 175 59.32 -14.45 -31.45
N GLY A 176 60.05 -13.35 -31.62
CA GLY A 176 60.61 -12.55 -30.52
C GLY A 176 59.51 -12.01 -29.59
N ASP A 177 58.53 -11.32 -30.16
CA ASP A 177 57.39 -10.74 -29.42
C ASP A 177 56.57 -11.80 -28.67
N LEU A 178 56.40 -12.98 -29.27
CA LEU A 178 55.67 -14.09 -28.65
C LEU A 178 56.43 -14.67 -27.46
N LYS A 179 57.76 -14.82 -27.59
CA LYS A 179 58.60 -15.30 -26.50
C LYS A 179 58.65 -14.29 -25.34
N GLU A 180 58.77 -13.01 -25.65
CA GLU A 180 58.73 -11.94 -24.64
C GLU A 180 57.41 -11.95 -23.87
N ALA A 181 56.27 -12.03 -24.56
CA ALA A 181 54.96 -12.10 -23.91
C ALA A 181 54.76 -13.39 -23.09
N GLU A 182 55.30 -14.53 -23.54
CA GLU A 182 55.28 -15.80 -22.77
C GLU A 182 56.16 -15.73 -21.52
N ASP A 183 57.34 -15.11 -21.61
CA ASP A 183 58.24 -14.90 -20.47
C ASP A 183 57.66 -13.89 -19.46
N GLU A 184 57.00 -12.82 -19.92
CA GLU A 184 56.24 -11.88 -19.08
C GLU A 184 55.12 -12.60 -18.32
N LEU A 185 54.32 -13.42 -19.01
CA LEU A 185 53.25 -14.19 -18.38
C LEU A 185 53.80 -15.14 -17.30
N LYS A 186 54.88 -15.86 -17.60
CA LYS A 186 55.52 -16.79 -16.65
C LYS A 186 56.09 -16.08 -15.44
N ASN A 187 56.70 -14.91 -15.63
CA ASN A 187 57.18 -14.07 -14.53
C ASN A 187 56.05 -13.55 -13.66
N LEU A 188 54.91 -13.16 -14.27
CA LEU A 188 53.74 -12.70 -13.52
C LEU A 188 53.12 -13.85 -12.70
N GLU A 189 52.91 -15.02 -13.32
CA GLU A 189 52.41 -16.23 -12.66
C GLU A 189 53.36 -16.74 -11.54
N GLY A 190 54.68 -16.52 -11.66
CA GLY A 190 55.65 -16.88 -10.62
C GLY A 190 55.78 -15.89 -9.46
N ARG A 191 55.39 -14.61 -9.65
CA ARG A 191 55.54 -13.55 -8.61
C ARG A 191 54.39 -13.52 -7.61
N VAL A 192 53.21 -13.99 -7.99
CA VAL A 192 52.00 -13.87 -7.15
C VAL A 192 51.43 -15.24 -6.85
N ASN A 193 51.44 -15.60 -5.57
CA ASN A 193 50.74 -16.78 -5.10
C ASN A 193 49.26 -16.44 -4.85
N VAL A 194 48.43 -16.65 -5.86
CA VAL A 194 46.97 -16.40 -5.79
C VAL A 194 46.32 -17.24 -4.70
N ASP A 195 46.84 -18.43 -4.42
CA ASP A 195 46.29 -19.31 -3.38
C ASP A 195 46.57 -18.78 -1.98
N ASP A 196 47.73 -18.14 -1.75
CA ASP A 196 48.02 -17.46 -0.48
C ASP A 196 47.08 -16.25 -0.25
N LEU A 197 46.87 -15.43 -1.28
CA LEU A 197 45.90 -14.32 -1.21
C LEU A 197 44.46 -14.81 -0.97
N ARG A 198 44.07 -15.95 -1.56
CA ARG A 198 42.76 -16.58 -1.29
C ARG A 198 42.63 -17.11 0.13
N ASN A 199 43.69 -17.69 0.68
CA ASN A 199 43.70 -18.15 2.07
C ASN A 199 43.58 -16.96 3.05
N GLN A 200 44.37 -15.90 2.85
CA GLN A 200 44.26 -14.67 3.64
C GLN A 200 42.86 -14.04 3.54
N LEU A 201 42.25 -14.04 2.36
CA LEU A 201 40.88 -13.57 2.16
C LEU A 201 39.88 -14.41 2.99
N SER A 202 40.01 -15.73 2.96
CA SER A 202 39.14 -16.64 3.72
C SER A 202 39.28 -16.47 5.23
N GLU A 203 40.51 -16.34 5.74
CA GLU A 203 40.78 -16.09 7.16
C GLU A 203 40.16 -14.77 7.63
N LYS A 204 40.34 -13.69 6.86
CA LYS A 204 39.77 -12.38 7.19
C LYS A 204 38.24 -12.39 7.12
N GLN A 205 37.65 -13.09 6.15
CA GLN A 205 36.20 -13.29 6.06
C GLN A 205 35.66 -14.06 7.28
N ASN A 206 36.35 -15.13 7.70
CA ASN A 206 35.96 -15.89 8.89
C ASN A 206 36.06 -15.05 10.17
N LYS A 207 37.13 -14.25 10.32
CA LYS A 207 37.28 -13.32 11.44
C LYS A 207 36.17 -12.26 11.46
N ARG A 208 35.82 -11.70 10.30
CA ARG A 208 34.70 -10.75 10.17
C ARG A 208 33.39 -11.37 10.64
N ASN A 209 33.05 -12.56 10.13
CA ASN A 209 31.81 -13.26 10.48
C ASN A 209 31.74 -13.60 11.98
N GLY A 210 32.89 -13.93 12.60
CA GLY A 210 32.99 -14.15 14.04
C GLY A 210 32.67 -12.89 14.86
N ILE A 211 33.26 -11.75 14.49
CA ILE A 211 33.01 -10.47 15.16
C ILE A 211 31.57 -9.97 14.91
N GLU A 212 31.03 -10.17 13.70
CA GLU A 212 29.62 -9.87 13.39
C GLU A 212 28.66 -10.69 14.25
N SER A 213 28.98 -11.95 14.52
CA SER A 213 28.21 -12.80 15.43
C SER A 213 28.25 -12.28 16.86
N GLN A 214 29.43 -11.84 17.34
CA GLN A 214 29.58 -11.21 18.65
C GLN A 214 28.81 -9.89 18.75
N LEU A 215 28.86 -9.03 17.71
CA LEU A 215 28.05 -7.82 17.61
C LEU A 215 26.55 -8.13 17.67
N SER A 216 26.10 -9.20 17.01
CA SER A 216 24.69 -9.60 17.06
C SER A 216 24.26 -10.02 18.47
N ALA A 217 25.12 -10.72 19.21
CA ALA A 217 24.87 -11.11 20.60
C ALA A 217 24.86 -9.89 21.53
N LEU A 218 25.83 -9.00 21.38
CA LEU A 218 25.93 -7.76 22.16
C LEU A 218 24.76 -6.80 21.87
N ASN A 219 24.28 -6.73 20.63
CA ASN A 219 23.05 -5.99 20.29
C ASN A 219 21.81 -6.56 20.99
N ARG A 220 21.71 -7.88 21.14
CA ARG A 220 20.62 -8.50 21.91
C ARG A 220 20.74 -8.14 23.38
N GLU A 221 21.94 -8.23 23.94
CA GLU A 221 22.23 -7.84 25.32
C GLU A 221 21.89 -6.36 25.59
N ILE A 222 22.31 -5.43 24.72
CA ILE A 222 21.99 -4.00 24.81
C ILE A 222 20.48 -3.76 24.77
N ASN A 223 19.75 -4.44 23.88
CA ASN A 223 18.30 -4.32 23.80
C ASN A 223 17.59 -4.86 25.06
N GLU A 224 18.08 -5.96 25.63
CA GLU A 224 17.58 -6.48 26.90
C GLU A 224 17.85 -5.52 28.06
N LEU A 225 19.07 -4.98 28.14
CA LEU A 225 19.45 -3.99 29.14
C LEU A 225 18.62 -2.70 29.01
N HIS A 226 18.29 -2.24 27.80
CA HIS A 226 17.41 -1.09 27.59
C HIS A 226 15.99 -1.35 28.09
N LYS A 227 15.42 -2.52 27.78
CA LYS A 227 14.08 -2.91 28.26
C LYS A 227 14.05 -2.99 29.79
N GLU A 228 15.09 -3.54 30.40
CA GLU A 228 15.19 -3.59 31.85
C GLU A 228 15.33 -2.19 32.45
N ASN A 229 16.18 -1.32 31.88
CA ASN A 229 16.36 0.04 32.37
C ASN A 229 15.05 0.86 32.23
N GLN A 230 14.30 0.66 31.15
CA GLN A 230 12.96 1.23 31.00
C GLN A 230 12.03 0.73 32.11
N THR A 231 12.01 -0.58 32.37
CA THR A 231 11.20 -1.16 33.45
C THR A 231 11.63 -0.64 34.83
N ARG A 232 12.94 -0.44 35.09
CA ARG A 232 13.45 0.18 36.33
C ARG A 232 12.98 1.63 36.46
N THR A 233 13.02 2.40 35.37
CA THR A 233 12.53 3.78 35.35
C THR A 233 11.02 3.82 35.63
N GLU A 234 10.24 2.91 35.04
CA GLU A 234 8.82 2.76 35.31
C GLU A 234 8.55 2.40 36.78
N ILE A 235 9.33 1.49 37.36
CA ILE A 235 9.25 1.17 38.80
C ILE A 235 9.48 2.42 39.65
N ASP A 236 10.48 3.24 39.32
CA ASP A 236 10.79 4.44 40.11
C ASP A 236 9.72 5.52 39.96
N ILE A 237 9.11 5.66 38.77
CA ILE A 237 7.94 6.53 38.56
C ILE A 237 6.77 6.05 39.43
N VAL A 238 6.44 4.75 39.39
CA VAL A 238 5.33 4.18 40.17
C VAL A 238 5.60 4.29 41.67
N LYS A 239 6.82 4.06 42.15
CA LYS A 239 7.20 4.31 43.55
C LYS A 239 6.98 5.75 43.96
N LYS A 240 7.40 6.70 43.11
CA LYS A 240 7.23 8.13 43.38
C LYS A 240 5.75 8.53 43.43
N ASP A 241 4.92 7.95 42.56
CA ASP A 241 3.48 8.18 42.55
C ASP A 241 2.78 7.58 43.78
N ILE A 242 3.19 6.39 44.24
CA ILE A 242 2.72 5.83 45.51
C ILE A 242 3.08 6.76 46.68
N CYS A 243 4.33 7.24 46.73
CA CYS A 243 4.80 8.14 47.79
C CYS A 243 4.01 9.45 47.81
N SER A 244 3.79 10.08 46.64
CA SER A 244 3.06 11.35 46.55
C SER A 244 1.59 11.19 46.97
N LYS A 245 0.94 10.08 46.58
CA LYS A 245 -0.44 9.77 46.99
C LYS A 245 -0.53 9.44 48.48
N GLN A 246 0.46 8.72 49.04
CA GLN A 246 0.54 8.46 50.48
C GLN A 246 0.72 9.75 51.28
N GLU A 247 1.57 10.68 50.81
CA GLU A 247 1.71 12.00 51.40
C GLU A 247 0.41 12.81 51.34
N ALA A 248 -0.35 12.72 50.25
CA ALA A 248 -1.65 13.37 50.13
C ALA A 248 -2.66 12.82 51.16
N ILE A 249 -2.71 11.50 51.34
CA ILE A 249 -3.51 10.87 52.41
C ILE A 249 -3.07 11.36 53.78
N ASN A 250 -1.76 11.35 54.07
CA ASN A 250 -1.22 11.79 55.34
C ASN A 250 -1.54 13.26 55.63
N LYS A 251 -1.54 14.14 54.62
CA LYS A 251 -1.95 15.55 54.76
C LYS A 251 -3.42 15.67 55.14
N ILE A 252 -4.32 14.96 54.45
CA ILE A 252 -5.76 14.99 54.76
C ILE A 252 -6.02 14.41 56.16
N LEU A 253 -5.40 13.28 56.51
CA LEU A 253 -5.50 12.68 57.84
C LEU A 253 -4.96 13.61 58.93
N SER A 254 -3.83 14.27 58.71
CA SER A 254 -3.24 15.19 59.70
C SER A 254 -4.15 16.40 59.96
N ARG A 255 -4.82 16.92 58.92
CA ARG A 255 -5.75 18.05 59.02
C ARG A 255 -6.97 17.72 59.86
N HIS A 256 -7.49 16.51 59.74
CA HIS A 256 -8.72 16.06 60.41
C HIS A 256 -8.47 15.16 61.62
N ARG A 257 -7.21 14.98 62.03
CA ARG A 257 -6.81 14.02 63.06
C ARG A 257 -7.57 14.23 64.36
N GLU A 258 -7.61 15.47 64.84
CA GLU A 258 -8.28 15.83 66.10
C GLU A 258 -9.78 15.55 66.01
N THR A 259 -10.42 15.91 64.90
CA THR A 259 -11.85 15.68 64.69
C THR A 259 -12.21 14.21 64.55
N ILE A 260 -11.37 13.43 63.86
CA ILE A 260 -11.55 11.97 63.74
C ILE A 260 -11.40 11.30 65.10
N VAL A 261 -10.40 11.71 65.90
CA VAL A 261 -10.21 11.18 67.26
C VAL A 261 -11.37 11.58 68.18
N HIS A 262 -11.87 12.81 68.06
CA HIS A 262 -13.05 13.27 68.82
C HIS A 262 -14.29 12.42 68.50
N LEU A 263 -14.54 12.14 67.22
CA LEU A 263 -15.76 11.45 66.77
C LEU A 263 -15.69 9.91 66.93
N LEU A 264 -14.53 9.30 66.66
CA LEU A 264 -14.38 7.83 66.65
C LEU A 264 -13.63 7.27 67.86
N GLN A 265 -13.06 8.11 68.73
CA GLN A 265 -12.20 7.77 69.88
C GLN A 265 -10.88 7.04 69.53
N GLU A 266 -10.82 6.37 68.37
CA GLU A 266 -9.64 5.71 67.82
C GLU A 266 -9.45 6.10 66.34
N LEU A 267 -8.19 6.12 65.88
CA LEU A 267 -7.84 6.30 64.47
C LEU A 267 -7.87 4.93 63.76
N PRO A 268 -8.84 4.66 62.88
CA PRO A 268 -8.86 3.42 62.12
C PRO A 268 -7.79 3.46 61.02
N GLU A 269 -6.99 2.40 60.88
CA GLU A 269 -6.04 2.26 59.77
C GLU A 269 -6.76 2.05 58.42
N ASP A 270 -7.89 1.34 58.44
CA ASP A 270 -8.74 1.09 57.26
C ASP A 270 -10.24 1.24 57.58
N GLY A 271 -11.02 1.55 56.54
CA GLY A 271 -12.49 1.62 56.65
C GLY A 271 -13.03 2.85 57.40
N ILE A 272 -12.26 3.96 57.44
CA ILE A 272 -12.69 5.22 58.09
C ILE A 272 -14.04 5.69 57.56
N HIS A 273 -14.26 5.57 56.25
CA HIS A 273 -15.53 5.94 55.61
C HIS A 273 -16.73 5.15 56.16
N GLU A 274 -16.60 3.82 56.28
CA GLU A 274 -17.67 2.94 56.76
C GLU A 274 -17.98 3.22 58.22
N LYS A 275 -16.94 3.31 59.06
CA LYS A 275 -17.10 3.64 60.49
C LYS A 275 -17.73 5.01 60.70
N LEU A 276 -17.33 6.03 59.92
CA LEU A 276 -17.91 7.38 60.00
C LEU A 276 -19.37 7.41 59.52
N THR A 277 -19.69 6.65 58.46
CA THR A 277 -21.07 6.51 57.95
C THR A 277 -21.98 5.84 58.98
N THR A 278 -21.50 4.77 59.62
CA THR A 278 -22.23 4.09 60.70
C THR A 278 -22.44 5.00 61.90
N LEU A 279 -21.41 5.77 62.30
CA LEU A 279 -21.54 6.77 63.36
C LEU A 279 -22.60 7.81 63.01
N MET A 280 -22.56 8.39 61.80
CA MET A 280 -23.52 9.40 61.38
C MET A 280 -24.96 8.87 61.34
N ASN A 281 -25.15 7.62 60.90
CA ASN A 281 -26.45 6.95 60.97
C ASN A 281 -26.93 6.78 62.42
N SER A 282 -26.03 6.40 63.33
CA SER A 282 -26.36 6.28 64.75
C SER A 282 -26.70 7.64 65.40
N LEU A 283 -25.98 8.71 65.04
CA LEU A 283 -26.25 10.08 65.51
C LEU A 283 -27.60 10.58 64.98
N ASN A 284 -27.90 10.37 63.70
CA ASN A 284 -29.21 10.68 63.12
C ASN A 284 -30.35 9.94 63.84
N GLN A 285 -30.17 8.65 64.16
CA GLN A 285 -31.17 7.91 64.92
C GLN A 285 -31.34 8.44 66.35
N LYS A 286 -30.24 8.85 67.01
CA LYS A 286 -30.29 9.51 68.32
C LYS A 286 -31.03 10.85 68.24
N ILE A 287 -30.72 11.69 67.26
CA ILE A 287 -31.43 12.97 67.02
C ILE A 287 -32.93 12.73 66.82
N GLN A 288 -33.32 11.72 66.03
CA GLN A 288 -34.74 11.40 65.84
C GLN A 288 -35.43 10.95 67.13
N LYS A 289 -34.76 10.15 67.97
CA LYS A 289 -35.29 9.75 69.28
C LYS A 289 -35.41 10.95 70.22
N MET A 290 -34.37 11.77 70.30
CA MET A 290 -34.31 12.95 71.17
C MET A 290 -35.37 13.98 70.80
N ASN A 291 -35.54 14.27 69.49
CA ASN A 291 -36.61 15.14 69.01
C ASN A 291 -38.01 14.63 69.40
N LYS A 292 -38.25 13.32 69.31
CA LYS A 292 -39.53 12.73 69.74
C LYS A 292 -39.76 12.89 71.24
N ASP A 293 -38.72 12.72 72.06
CA ASP A 293 -38.85 12.88 73.51
C ASP A 293 -39.01 14.35 73.90
N LEU A 294 -38.35 15.26 73.19
CA LEU A 294 -38.50 16.69 73.31
C LEU A 294 -39.92 17.15 72.92
N GLU A 295 -40.49 16.62 71.84
CA GLU A 295 -41.89 16.85 71.45
C GLU A 295 -42.87 16.38 72.54
N LYS A 296 -42.63 15.21 73.16
CA LYS A 296 -43.46 14.73 74.27
C LYS A 296 -43.39 15.64 75.49
N GLU A 297 -42.20 16.05 75.89
CA GLU A 297 -42.01 16.94 77.05
C GLU A 297 -42.58 18.34 76.79
N ARG A 298 -42.46 18.89 75.57
CA ARG A 298 -43.13 20.13 75.17
C ARG A 298 -44.65 20.00 75.21
N GLY A 299 -45.20 18.87 74.76
CA GLY A 299 -46.62 18.55 74.88
C GLY A 299 -47.09 18.49 76.34
N LEU A 300 -46.31 17.84 77.22
CA LEU A 300 -46.57 17.80 78.65
C LEU A 300 -46.54 19.20 79.27
N LEU A 301 -45.52 20.01 78.96
CA LEU A 301 -45.41 21.40 79.43
C LEU A 301 -46.65 22.22 79.05
N SER A 302 -47.07 22.17 77.79
CA SER A 302 -48.29 22.85 77.32
C SER A 302 -49.56 22.41 78.08
N SER A 303 -49.68 21.11 78.38
CA SER A 303 -50.79 20.59 79.19
C SER A 303 -50.74 21.03 80.66
N LEU A 304 -49.54 21.17 81.24
CA LEU A 304 -49.36 21.67 82.61
C LEU A 304 -49.62 23.17 82.70
N GLU A 305 -49.20 23.96 81.71
CA GLU A 305 -49.47 25.39 81.61
C GLU A 305 -50.95 25.70 81.51
N THR A 306 -51.68 24.96 80.66
CA THR A 306 -53.15 25.08 80.57
C THR A 306 -53.84 24.70 81.88
N THR A 307 -53.36 23.65 82.56
CA THR A 307 -53.87 23.25 83.89
C THR A 307 -53.59 24.31 84.96
N LYS A 308 -52.42 24.95 84.92
CA LYS A 308 -52.06 26.06 85.82
C LYS A 308 -52.97 27.26 85.61
N GLU A 309 -53.18 27.69 84.36
CA GLU A 309 -54.07 28.81 84.07
C GLU A 309 -55.52 28.50 84.46
N PHE A 310 -56.00 27.27 84.23
CA PHE A 310 -57.31 26.83 84.72
C PHE A 310 -57.47 26.95 86.24
N HIS A 311 -56.51 26.43 87.02
CA HIS A 311 -56.55 26.55 88.48
C HIS A 311 -56.41 28.00 88.96
N LYS A 312 -55.60 28.82 88.27
CA LYS A 312 -55.43 30.24 88.57
C LYS A 312 -56.71 31.03 88.31
N SER A 313 -57.42 30.78 87.20
CA SER A 313 -58.74 31.38 86.95
C SER A 313 -59.77 30.95 88.00
N GLN A 314 -59.77 29.68 88.42
CA GLN A 314 -60.63 29.22 89.51
C GLN A 314 -60.31 29.90 90.84
N LEU A 315 -59.01 30.06 91.15
CA LEU A 315 -58.56 30.75 92.36
C LEU A 315 -59.06 32.19 92.38
N LEU A 316 -58.90 32.93 91.28
CA LEU A 316 -59.38 34.32 91.17
C LEU A 316 -60.89 34.41 91.38
N ALA A 317 -61.69 33.57 90.72
CA ALA A 317 -63.15 33.56 90.91
C ALA A 317 -63.55 33.22 92.36
N LYS A 318 -62.81 32.33 93.03
CA LYS A 318 -63.06 31.94 94.43
C LYS A 318 -62.62 33.02 95.42
N GLU A 319 -61.54 33.74 95.13
CA GLU A 319 -61.09 34.91 95.91
C GLU A 319 -62.04 36.10 95.75
N GLU A 320 -62.58 36.34 94.54
CA GLU A 320 -63.61 37.36 94.30
C GLU A 320 -64.90 37.05 95.07
N THR A 321 -65.41 35.83 94.98
CA THR A 321 -66.60 35.41 95.75
C THR A 321 -66.37 35.48 97.26
N LEU A 322 -65.17 35.14 97.75
CA LEU A 322 -64.81 35.36 99.15
C LEU A 322 -64.83 36.84 99.53
N SER A 323 -64.25 37.72 98.71
CA SER A 323 -64.24 39.17 98.92
C SER A 323 -65.65 39.75 98.95
N GLU A 324 -66.53 39.32 98.03
CA GLU A 324 -67.95 39.71 98.04
C GLU A 324 -68.68 39.23 99.30
N ASN A 325 -68.47 37.98 99.71
CA ASN A 325 -69.07 37.43 100.92
C ASN A 325 -68.56 38.14 102.19
N GLN A 326 -67.27 38.47 102.25
CA GLN A 326 -66.68 39.24 103.35
C GLN A 326 -67.24 40.67 103.41
N LYS A 327 -67.43 41.34 102.26
CA LYS A 327 -68.08 42.66 102.20
C LYS A 327 -69.52 42.60 102.74
N LYS A 328 -70.33 41.63 102.30
CA LYS A 328 -71.70 41.43 102.81
C LYS A 328 -71.75 41.20 104.32
N ILE A 329 -70.78 40.45 104.86
CA ILE A 329 -70.65 40.21 106.30
C ILE A 329 -70.23 41.51 107.03
N PHE A 330 -69.29 42.26 106.47
CA PHE A 330 -68.79 43.52 107.03
C PHE A 330 -69.88 44.61 107.08
N ASP A 331 -70.69 44.74 106.02
CA ASP A 331 -71.76 45.75 105.95
C ASP A 331 -72.80 45.61 107.08
N VAL A 332 -73.05 44.38 107.57
CA VAL A 332 -74.02 44.11 108.64
C VAL A 332 -73.37 44.03 110.02
N CYS A 333 -72.14 43.53 110.13
CA CYS A 333 -71.47 43.29 111.42
C CYS A 333 -70.51 44.40 111.86
N GLY A 334 -70.10 45.28 110.94
CA GLY A 334 -69.02 46.23 111.16
C GLY A 334 -67.70 45.51 111.47
N SER A 335 -66.91 46.08 112.38
CA SER A 335 -65.56 45.60 112.73
C SER A 335 -65.53 44.58 113.88
N GLN A 336 -66.67 44.01 114.28
CA GLN A 336 -66.77 43.10 115.43
C GLN A 336 -67.07 41.66 114.98
N ASP A 337 -66.59 40.69 115.77
CA ASP A 337 -66.77 39.26 115.47
C ASP A 337 -68.26 38.89 115.35
N TYR A 338 -68.59 38.20 114.26
CA TYR A 338 -69.96 37.82 113.89
C TYR A 338 -70.68 37.04 115.02
N ASP A 339 -70.02 36.05 115.61
CA ASP A 339 -70.61 35.22 116.69
C ASP A 339 -70.75 35.98 118.01
N TYR A 340 -69.81 36.89 118.30
CA TYR A 340 -69.88 37.77 119.45
C TYR A 340 -71.03 38.77 119.29
N ASN A 341 -71.19 39.37 118.11
CA ASN A 341 -72.28 40.30 117.81
C ASN A 341 -73.65 39.65 117.92
N ILE A 342 -73.85 38.44 117.41
CA ILE A 342 -75.11 37.71 117.56
C ILE A 342 -75.42 37.48 119.04
N THR A 343 -74.43 37.06 119.83
CA THR A 343 -74.60 36.79 121.26
C THR A 343 -74.90 38.09 122.04
N SER A 344 -74.17 39.15 121.73
CA SER A 344 -74.34 40.48 122.31
C SER A 344 -75.70 41.10 121.97
N LEU A 345 -76.16 40.98 120.71
CA LEU A 345 -77.49 41.41 120.28
C LEU A 345 -78.60 40.61 120.98
N LYS A 346 -78.45 39.29 121.10
CA LYS A 346 -79.40 38.46 121.86
C LYS A 346 -79.48 38.87 123.33
N ASN A 347 -78.35 39.14 123.96
CA ASN A 347 -78.30 39.60 125.36
C ASN A 347 -78.90 41.00 125.52
N MET A 348 -78.56 41.95 124.64
CA MET A 348 -79.17 43.30 124.64
C MET A 348 -80.68 43.26 124.42
N ILE A 349 -81.17 42.42 123.48
CA ILE A 349 -82.61 42.23 123.28
C ILE A 349 -83.25 41.67 124.55
N LYS A 350 -82.61 40.69 125.20
CA LYS A 350 -83.10 40.11 126.45
C LYS A 350 -83.13 41.13 127.59
N GLU A 351 -82.08 41.92 127.77
CA GLU A 351 -82.03 43.01 128.77
C GLU A 351 -83.12 44.06 128.49
N LEU A 352 -83.29 44.49 127.24
CA LEU A 352 -84.34 45.43 126.86
C LEU A 352 -85.75 44.83 127.04
N GLN A 353 -85.92 43.53 126.81
CA GLN A 353 -87.17 42.81 127.07
C GLN A 353 -87.44 42.68 128.57
N ASP A 354 -86.44 42.41 129.39
CA ASP A 354 -86.54 42.35 130.85
C ASP A 354 -86.86 43.73 131.44
N GLU A 355 -86.20 44.80 130.95
CA GLU A 355 -86.51 46.19 131.30
C GLU A 355 -87.93 46.59 130.87
N LYS A 356 -88.34 46.22 129.65
CA LYS A 356 -89.73 46.41 129.18
C LYS A 356 -90.69 45.65 130.09
N GLY A 357 -90.36 44.42 130.49
CA GLY A 357 -91.13 43.60 131.41
C GLY A 357 -91.26 44.26 132.79
N ALA A 358 -90.16 44.79 133.33
CA ALA A 358 -90.13 45.52 134.59
C ALA A 358 -90.92 46.84 134.53
N LEU A 359 -90.80 47.61 133.44
CA LEU A 359 -91.57 48.84 133.23
C LEU A 359 -93.06 48.54 133.05
N THR A 360 -93.42 47.50 132.29
CA THR A 360 -94.82 47.06 132.13
C THR A 360 -95.40 46.57 133.45
N GLY A 361 -94.63 45.79 134.20
CA GLY A 361 -95.00 45.32 135.54
C GLY A 361 -95.17 46.49 136.53
N SER A 362 -94.27 47.46 136.50
CA SER A 362 -94.35 48.68 137.31
C SER A 362 -95.54 49.56 136.92
N LEU A 363 -95.80 49.71 135.62
CA LEU A 363 -96.98 50.41 135.09
C LEU A 363 -98.27 49.78 135.61
N TYR A 364 -98.38 48.46 135.52
CA TYR A 364 -99.52 47.70 136.03
C TYR A 364 -99.68 47.86 137.55
N LEU A 365 -98.58 47.78 138.31
CA LEU A 365 -98.56 47.92 139.77
C LEU A 365 -98.98 49.34 140.21
N TYR A 366 -98.39 50.38 139.61
CA TYR A 366 -98.71 51.77 139.90
C TYR A 366 -100.14 52.13 139.49
N ASN A 367 -100.64 51.65 138.34
CA ASN A 367 -102.05 51.82 137.97
C ASN A 367 -102.99 51.16 138.99
N LYS A 368 -102.66 49.95 139.45
CA LYS A 368 -103.43 49.25 140.49
C LYS A 368 -103.37 49.96 141.86
N TYR A 369 -102.29 50.68 142.15
CA TYR A 369 -102.19 51.53 143.34
C TYR A 369 -103.03 52.79 143.22
N VAL A 370 -103.04 53.44 142.05
CA VAL A 370 -103.93 54.57 141.75
C VAL A 370 -105.40 54.15 141.88
N GLU A 371 -105.81 53.03 141.26
CA GLU A 371 -107.19 52.50 141.39
C GLU A 371 -107.61 52.20 142.84
N LYS A 372 -106.67 51.75 143.69
CA LYS A 372 -106.95 51.49 145.12
C LYS A 372 -107.04 52.77 145.94
N LEU A 373 -106.31 53.82 145.55
CA LEU A 373 -106.32 55.13 146.23
C LEU A 373 -107.53 55.99 145.84
N GLU A 374 -108.18 55.73 144.70
CA GLU A 374 -109.40 56.44 144.25
C GLU A 374 -110.70 55.95 144.92
N LYS A 375 -110.65 54.88 145.74
CA LYS A 375 -111.82 54.35 146.44
C LYS A 375 -112.16 55.17 147.71
N PRO A 376 -113.45 55.29 148.10
CA PRO A 376 -113.85 56.08 149.27
C PRO A 376 -113.29 55.46 150.56
N ARG A 377 -112.52 56.25 151.32
CA ARG A 377 -111.55 55.90 152.39
C ARG A 377 -110.17 55.44 151.85
N PRO A 378 -109.33 56.39 151.38
CA PRO A 378 -108.01 56.04 150.89
C PRO A 378 -107.11 55.55 152.05
N CYS A 379 -106.56 54.36 151.87
CA CYS A 379 -105.51 53.79 152.71
C CYS A 379 -104.26 53.58 151.86
N CYS A 380 -103.07 53.74 152.44
CA CYS A 380 -101.82 53.52 151.73
C CYS A 380 -101.72 52.07 151.20
N PRO A 381 -101.51 51.86 149.89
CA PRO A 381 -101.54 50.53 149.29
C PRO A 381 -100.35 49.63 149.66
N LEU A 382 -99.32 50.17 150.31
CA LEU A 382 -98.14 49.44 150.78
C LEU A 382 -98.18 49.10 152.27
N CYS A 383 -98.67 50.01 153.11
CA CYS A 383 -98.65 49.84 154.58
C CYS A 383 -100.04 49.89 155.24
N THR A 384 -101.12 49.98 154.47
CA THR A 384 -102.53 49.94 154.91
C THR A 384 -102.96 50.99 155.93
N ARG A 385 -102.11 51.98 156.26
CA ARG A 385 -102.51 53.13 157.09
C ARG A 385 -103.56 53.99 156.37
N ALA A 386 -104.62 54.37 157.08
CA ALA A 386 -105.60 55.32 156.58
C ALA A 386 -104.99 56.72 156.51
N PHE A 387 -105.19 57.43 155.40
CA PHE A 387 -104.76 58.82 155.28
C PHE A 387 -105.64 59.70 156.15
N GLN A 388 -105.02 60.48 157.05
CA GLN A 388 -105.73 61.34 158.00
C GLN A 388 -106.32 62.59 157.33
N ALA A 389 -105.79 62.97 156.16
CA ALA A 389 -106.30 64.03 155.30
C ALA A 389 -106.43 63.54 153.85
N GLU A 390 -107.53 63.88 153.18
CA GLU A 390 -107.80 63.50 151.80
C GLU A 390 -106.81 64.16 150.81
N GLU A 391 -106.21 65.29 151.20
CA GLU A 391 -105.15 65.99 150.47
C GLU A 391 -103.86 65.15 150.34
N GLU A 392 -103.50 64.36 151.35
CA GLU A 392 -102.31 63.50 151.30
C GLU A 392 -102.49 62.38 150.27
N ALA A 393 -103.69 61.78 150.22
CA ALA A 393 -104.03 60.76 149.23
C ALA A 393 -104.03 61.34 147.81
N GLN A 394 -104.57 62.54 147.59
CA GLN A 394 -104.54 63.21 146.29
C GLN A 394 -103.13 63.66 145.88
N SER A 395 -102.29 64.07 146.83
CA SER A 395 -100.87 64.38 146.55
C SER A 395 -100.11 63.14 146.07
N LEU A 396 -100.37 61.99 146.69
CA LEU A 396 -99.77 60.71 146.32
C LEU A 396 -100.28 60.21 144.96
N ILE A 397 -101.58 60.39 144.67
CA ILE A 397 -102.14 60.09 143.34
C ILE A 397 -101.48 60.98 142.28
N LYS A 398 -101.33 62.29 142.52
CA LYS A 398 -100.67 63.20 141.57
C LYS A 398 -99.21 62.82 141.34
N ASP A 399 -98.48 62.42 142.38
CA ASP A 399 -97.09 61.96 142.25
C ASP A 399 -96.97 60.62 141.51
N LEU A 400 -97.89 59.68 141.77
CA LEU A 400 -97.97 58.42 141.03
C LEU A 400 -98.36 58.64 139.57
N GLN A 401 -99.33 59.52 139.30
CA GLN A 401 -99.77 59.90 137.94
C GLN A 401 -98.66 60.63 137.17
N ARG A 402 -97.88 61.52 137.81
CA ARG A 402 -96.69 62.14 137.18
C ARG A 402 -95.64 61.11 136.81
N LYS A 403 -95.37 60.14 137.70
CA LYS A 403 -94.45 59.03 137.39
C LYS A 403 -94.99 58.18 136.25
N LEU A 404 -96.29 57.88 136.25
CA LEU A 404 -96.99 57.13 135.20
C LEU A 404 -97.01 57.84 133.84
N GLN A 405 -97.03 59.18 133.78
CA GLN A 405 -97.13 59.93 132.53
C GLN A 405 -95.92 59.75 131.60
N SER A 406 -94.74 59.49 132.17
CA SER A 406 -93.49 59.30 131.41
C SER A 406 -93.28 57.85 130.92
N VAL A 407 -93.88 56.87 131.58
CA VAL A 407 -93.61 55.43 131.34
C VAL A 407 -94.07 54.94 129.96
N PRO A 408 -95.26 55.31 129.42
CA PRO A 408 -95.70 54.88 128.09
C PRO A 408 -94.76 55.33 126.97
N ALA A 409 -94.24 56.57 127.05
CA ALA A 409 -93.29 57.09 126.08
C ALA A 409 -91.98 56.31 126.10
N THR A 410 -91.47 55.98 127.30
CA THR A 410 -90.28 55.13 127.46
C THR A 410 -90.53 53.71 126.95
N LEU A 411 -91.74 53.17 127.12
CA LEU A 411 -92.10 51.82 126.68
C LEU A 411 -92.22 51.69 125.16
N ASP A 412 -92.75 52.72 124.48
CA ASP A 412 -92.77 52.79 123.01
C ASP A 412 -91.34 52.94 122.43
N GLN A 413 -90.51 53.79 123.05
CA GLN A 413 -89.09 53.89 122.70
C GLN A 413 -88.36 52.55 122.83
N LYS A 414 -88.54 51.85 123.97
CA LYS A 414 -87.93 50.52 124.20
C LYS A 414 -88.47 49.47 123.23
N THR A 415 -89.76 49.51 122.88
CA THR A 415 -90.35 48.59 121.90
C THR A 415 -89.80 48.83 120.48
N LYS A 416 -89.64 50.09 120.06
CA LYS A 416 -88.98 50.44 118.79
C LYS A 416 -87.51 50.03 118.76
N LEU A 417 -86.79 50.21 119.88
CA LEU A 417 -85.42 49.75 120.05
C LEU A 417 -85.34 48.22 119.91
N ILE A 418 -86.20 47.45 120.59
CA ILE A 418 -86.26 45.98 120.46
C ILE A 418 -86.51 45.58 119.01
N ALA A 419 -87.54 46.14 118.35
CA ALA A 419 -87.87 45.82 116.97
C ALA A 419 -86.71 46.14 116.00
N SER A 420 -86.00 47.26 116.21
CA SER A 420 -84.82 47.59 115.40
C SER A 420 -83.65 46.61 115.61
N LYS A 421 -83.42 46.16 116.85
CA LYS A 421 -82.37 45.18 117.19
C LYS A 421 -82.72 43.78 116.71
N GLU A 422 -83.98 43.36 116.79
CA GLU A 422 -84.49 42.10 116.24
C GLU A 422 -84.37 42.07 114.72
N LYS A 423 -84.64 43.18 114.02
CA LYS A 423 -84.41 43.27 112.57
C LYS A 423 -82.94 43.06 112.20
N ILE A 424 -82.01 43.67 112.93
CA ILE A 424 -80.57 43.48 112.74
C ILE A 424 -80.17 42.02 113.05
N LEU A 425 -80.74 41.41 114.09
CA LEU A 425 -80.50 40.01 114.42
C LEU A 425 -80.97 39.05 113.31
N SER A 426 -82.16 39.28 112.73
CA SER A 426 -82.66 38.48 111.60
C SER A 426 -81.77 38.61 110.36
N GLN A 427 -81.36 39.84 110.02
CA GLN A 427 -80.41 40.09 108.93
C GLN A 427 -79.06 39.40 109.18
N MET A 428 -78.57 39.38 110.42
CA MET A 428 -77.38 38.61 110.77
C MET A 428 -77.58 37.11 110.58
N LEU A 429 -78.71 36.55 111.02
CA LEU A 429 -78.98 35.11 110.87
C LEU A 429 -79.06 34.66 109.40
N GLU A 430 -79.58 35.50 108.51
CA GLU A 430 -79.57 35.25 107.04
C GLU A 430 -78.16 35.19 106.45
N LEU A 431 -77.18 35.86 107.07
CA LEU A 431 -75.78 35.83 106.66
C LEU A 431 -75.01 34.61 107.17
N LYS A 432 -75.61 33.76 108.03
CA LYS A 432 -74.96 32.56 108.56
C LYS A 432 -74.49 31.57 107.48
N PRO A 433 -75.31 31.18 106.48
CA PRO A 433 -74.82 30.33 105.37
C PRO A 433 -73.73 30.99 104.53
N ILE A 434 -73.75 32.33 104.43
CA ILE A 434 -72.71 33.10 103.73
C ILE A 434 -71.39 33.09 104.53
N LYS A 435 -71.46 33.15 105.86
CA LYS A 435 -70.31 33.00 106.77
C LYS A 435 -69.70 31.59 106.70
N GLU A 436 -70.54 30.56 106.69
CA GLU A 436 -70.09 29.16 106.57
C GLU A 436 -69.42 28.91 105.21
N THR A 437 -70.03 29.36 104.11
CA THR A 437 -69.41 29.26 102.78
C THR A 437 -68.14 30.09 102.67
N ALA A 438 -68.07 31.28 103.25
CA ALA A 438 -66.85 32.09 103.31
C ALA A 438 -65.73 31.44 104.12
N SER A 439 -66.04 30.78 105.25
CA SER A 439 -65.05 30.01 106.03
C SER A 439 -64.53 28.80 105.23
N VAL A 440 -65.41 28.04 104.57
CA VAL A 440 -64.99 26.92 103.71
C VAL A 440 -64.11 27.39 102.55
N LEU A 441 -64.47 28.52 101.91
CA LEU A 441 -63.65 29.13 100.86
C LEU A 441 -62.28 29.55 101.38
N ALA A 442 -62.21 30.21 102.53
CA ALA A 442 -60.99 30.75 103.11
C ALA A 442 -60.05 29.67 103.69
N GLU A 443 -60.60 28.68 104.39
CA GLU A 443 -59.82 27.69 105.14
C GLU A 443 -59.47 26.45 104.30
N LYS A 444 -60.27 26.12 103.28
CA LYS A 444 -60.11 24.88 102.51
C LYS A 444 -59.91 25.08 101.02
N GLU A 445 -60.87 25.67 100.31
CA GLU A 445 -60.86 25.68 98.84
C GLU A 445 -59.72 26.54 98.26
N ILE A 446 -59.51 27.75 98.78
CA ILE A 446 -58.44 28.65 98.33
C ILE A 446 -57.05 28.08 98.66
N PRO A 447 -56.77 27.60 99.89
CA PRO A 447 -55.51 26.93 100.20
C PRO A 447 -55.25 25.68 99.35
N GLU A 448 -56.27 24.87 99.08
CA GLU A 448 -56.13 23.67 98.24
C GLU A 448 -55.81 24.04 96.78
N LEU A 449 -56.45 25.06 96.22
CA LEU A 449 -56.14 25.58 94.88
C LEU A 449 -54.73 26.19 94.82
N LYS A 450 -54.31 26.95 95.84
CA LYS A 450 -52.93 27.48 95.93
C LYS A 450 -51.90 26.35 95.93
N LYS A 451 -52.14 25.30 96.73
CA LYS A 451 -51.27 24.11 96.77
C LYS A 451 -51.22 23.37 95.42
N LYS A 452 -52.36 23.26 94.71
CA LYS A 452 -52.41 22.67 93.36
C LYS A 452 -51.63 23.52 92.35
N ILE A 453 -51.75 24.84 92.40
CA ILE A 453 -50.99 25.76 91.54
C ILE A 453 -49.49 25.66 91.83
N GLU A 454 -49.08 25.58 93.09
CA GLU A 454 -47.68 25.38 93.48
C GLU A 454 -47.13 24.05 92.97
N ALA A 455 -47.89 22.95 93.12
CA ALA A 455 -47.50 21.64 92.61
C ALA A 455 -47.33 21.64 91.08
N VAL A 456 -48.32 22.17 90.34
CA VAL A 456 -48.25 22.27 88.87
C VAL A 456 -47.13 23.21 88.44
N THR A 457 -46.86 24.29 89.18
CA THR A 457 -45.74 25.20 88.89
C THR A 457 -44.39 24.51 89.10
N ALA A 458 -44.25 23.67 90.13
CA ALA A 458 -43.04 22.86 90.32
C ALA A 458 -42.85 21.85 89.18
N ASP A 459 -43.91 21.20 88.72
CA ASP A 459 -43.81 20.27 87.59
C ASP A 459 -43.51 20.97 86.27
N ILE A 460 -44.05 22.18 86.04
CA ILE A 460 -43.65 23.06 84.92
C ILE A 460 -42.13 23.30 84.97
N THR A 461 -41.58 23.71 86.12
CA THR A 461 -40.13 23.97 86.22
C THR A 461 -39.27 22.74 85.94
N LYS A 462 -39.71 21.54 86.34
CA LYS A 462 -39.01 20.28 86.03
C LYS A 462 -39.08 19.93 84.55
N SER A 463 -40.25 20.09 83.92
CA SER A 463 -40.39 19.85 82.48
C SER A 463 -39.56 20.87 81.68
N THR A 464 -39.53 22.14 82.09
CA THR A 464 -38.67 23.16 81.47
C THR A 464 -37.18 22.84 81.62
N SER A 465 -36.72 22.43 82.81
CA SER A 465 -35.31 22.05 82.98
C SER A 465 -34.94 20.85 82.13
N LYS A 466 -35.82 19.84 82.06
CA LYS A 466 -35.61 18.66 81.22
C LYS A 466 -35.59 18.99 79.73
N ILE A 467 -36.45 19.90 79.25
CA ILE A 467 -36.40 20.39 77.86
C ILE A 467 -35.05 21.04 77.58
N ASN A 468 -34.56 21.91 78.46
CA ASN A 468 -33.25 22.56 78.27
C ASN A 468 -32.10 21.55 78.24
N GLU A 469 -32.09 20.57 79.15
CA GLU A 469 -31.10 19.47 79.14
C GLU A 469 -31.15 18.66 77.84
N LEU A 470 -32.37 18.35 77.35
CA LEU A 470 -32.53 17.63 76.08
C LEU A 470 -32.07 18.46 74.89
N GLU A 471 -32.32 19.78 74.88
CA GLU A 471 -31.88 20.71 73.83
C GLU A 471 -30.35 20.85 73.79
N GLU A 472 -29.69 21.00 74.95
CA GLU A 472 -28.22 21.09 75.05
C GLU A 472 -27.54 19.84 74.47
N VAL A 473 -28.00 18.65 74.85
CA VAL A 473 -27.47 17.38 74.32
C VAL A 473 -27.75 17.24 72.81
N LEU A 474 -28.89 17.75 72.33
CA LEU A 474 -29.25 17.71 70.91
C LEU A 474 -28.34 18.64 70.10
N ASP A 475 -28.00 19.82 70.64
CA ASP A 475 -27.06 20.75 70.03
C ASP A 475 -25.65 20.16 69.94
N ASP A 476 -25.17 19.48 70.98
CA ASP A 476 -23.90 18.76 70.96
C ASP A 476 -23.88 17.66 69.88
N ILE A 477 -24.90 16.81 69.84
CA ILE A 477 -25.02 15.74 68.84
C ILE A 477 -25.13 16.32 67.41
N ASN A 478 -25.82 17.45 67.24
CA ASN A 478 -25.91 18.14 65.95
C ASN A 478 -24.56 18.73 65.53
N SER A 479 -23.78 19.26 66.46
CA SER A 479 -22.42 19.75 66.22
C SER A 479 -21.52 18.60 65.74
N ASP A 480 -21.57 17.46 66.42
CA ASP A 480 -20.85 16.25 66.03
C ASP A 480 -21.28 15.72 64.65
N LEU A 481 -22.58 15.77 64.35
CA LEU A 481 -23.09 15.38 63.04
C LEU A 481 -22.60 16.32 61.93
N LYS A 482 -22.60 17.63 62.17
CA LYS A 482 -22.10 18.64 61.22
C LYS A 482 -20.61 18.47 60.96
N THR A 483 -19.82 18.26 62.02
CA THR A 483 -18.38 18.03 61.88
C THR A 483 -18.09 16.71 61.14
N ALA A 484 -18.81 15.64 61.45
CA ALA A 484 -18.74 14.38 60.72
C ALA A 484 -19.09 14.56 59.23
N SER A 485 -20.18 15.27 58.93
CA SER A 485 -20.64 15.54 57.56
C SER A 485 -19.62 16.32 56.73
N ASN A 486 -18.96 17.32 57.34
CA ASN A 486 -17.93 18.13 56.67
C ASN A 486 -16.68 17.32 56.29
N ILE A 487 -16.38 16.24 57.01
CA ILE A 487 -15.19 15.41 56.80
C ILE A 487 -15.43 14.27 55.80
N ILE A 488 -16.68 13.89 55.55
CA ILE A 488 -17.04 12.80 54.62
C ILE A 488 -16.41 12.95 53.23
N PRO A 489 -16.46 14.12 52.56
CA PRO A 489 -15.87 14.28 51.22
C PRO A 489 -14.37 13.95 51.20
N ASP A 490 -13.65 14.45 52.19
CA ASP A 490 -12.21 14.23 52.35
C ASP A 490 -11.90 12.76 52.69
N VAL A 491 -12.76 12.10 53.47
CA VAL A 491 -12.64 10.65 53.78
C VAL A 491 -12.96 9.78 52.55
N ILE A 492 -13.91 10.17 51.70
CA ILE A 492 -14.17 9.50 50.42
C ILE A 492 -12.92 9.63 49.52
N GLN A 493 -12.31 10.81 49.48
CA GLN A 493 -11.09 11.04 48.71
C GLN A 493 -9.93 10.17 49.22
N ILE A 494 -9.78 10.00 50.54
CA ILE A 494 -8.82 9.07 51.13
C ILE A 494 -9.08 7.64 50.63
N GLY A 495 -10.32 7.14 50.73
CA GLY A 495 -10.66 5.78 50.30
C GLY A 495 -10.49 5.53 48.80
N GLN A 496 -10.67 6.56 47.95
CA GLN A 496 -10.35 6.48 46.52
C GLN A 496 -8.82 6.41 46.29
N THR A 497 -8.07 7.26 47.00
CA THR A 497 -6.61 7.32 46.89
C THR A 497 -5.94 6.04 47.42
N GLN A 498 -6.46 5.45 48.50
CA GLN A 498 -6.01 4.15 49.02
C GLN A 498 -6.19 3.03 47.99
N ARG A 499 -7.36 2.94 47.34
CA ARG A 499 -7.61 1.96 46.27
C ARG A 499 -6.66 2.15 45.08
N GLU A 500 -6.34 3.40 44.75
CA GLU A 500 -5.37 3.69 43.70
C GLU A 500 -3.95 3.28 44.10
N ILE A 501 -3.55 3.54 45.34
CA ILE A 501 -2.27 3.07 45.90
C ILE A 501 -2.19 1.55 45.85
N GLU A 502 -3.24 0.82 46.22
CA GLU A 502 -3.26 -0.65 46.09
C GLU A 502 -3.06 -1.10 44.64
N ARG A 503 -3.75 -0.46 43.69
CA ARG A 503 -3.60 -0.75 42.26
C ARG A 503 -2.16 -0.50 41.79
N LEU A 504 -1.58 0.64 42.16
CA LEU A 504 -0.19 0.99 41.85
C LEU A 504 0.79 0.04 42.52
N THR A 505 0.50 -0.41 43.75
CA THR A 505 1.34 -1.38 44.48
C THR A 505 1.32 -2.74 43.80
N ARG A 506 0.16 -3.21 43.32
CA ARG A 506 0.05 -4.43 42.50
C ARG A 506 0.83 -4.30 41.18
N ASN A 507 0.73 -3.14 40.51
CA ASN A 507 1.52 -2.86 39.32
C ASN A 507 3.04 -2.87 39.62
N LEU A 508 3.45 -2.27 40.74
CA LEU A 508 4.84 -2.26 41.20
C LEU A 508 5.34 -3.67 41.51
N THR A 509 4.53 -4.53 42.13
CA THR A 509 4.90 -5.95 42.32
C THR A 509 5.04 -6.70 41.00
N PHE A 510 4.17 -6.42 40.03
CA PHE A 510 4.26 -7.00 38.68
C PHE A 510 5.53 -6.54 37.96
N LEU A 511 5.81 -5.23 37.91
CA LEU A 511 7.03 -4.68 37.31
C LEU A 511 8.29 -5.21 38.00
N LYS A 512 8.31 -5.29 39.33
CA LYS A 512 9.42 -5.91 40.08
C LYS A 512 9.63 -7.38 39.71
N SER A 513 8.56 -8.15 39.53
CA SER A 513 8.66 -9.56 39.13
C SER A 513 9.25 -9.75 37.72
N GLN A 514 9.10 -8.76 36.82
CA GLN A 514 9.74 -8.79 35.50
C GLN A 514 11.27 -8.60 35.56
N ILE A 515 11.78 -7.96 36.61
CA ILE A 515 13.21 -7.64 36.76
C ILE A 515 13.94 -8.62 37.72
N ALA A 516 13.22 -9.24 38.67
CA ALA A 516 13.80 -10.00 39.78
C ALA A 516 14.66 -11.24 39.40
N ASN A 517 14.68 -11.66 38.13
CA ASN A 517 15.43 -12.85 37.69
C ASN A 517 16.71 -12.55 36.89
N LYS A 518 17.13 -11.29 36.75
CA LYS A 518 18.33 -10.94 35.99
C LYS A 518 19.17 -9.89 36.73
N ASP A 519 20.08 -10.36 37.57
CA ASP A 519 21.14 -9.53 38.10
C ASP A 519 22.14 -9.21 36.98
N LEU A 520 22.15 -7.96 36.52
CA LEU A 520 23.12 -7.47 35.56
C LEU A 520 24.09 -6.52 36.26
N SER A 521 25.30 -7.05 36.49
CA SER A 521 26.48 -6.32 36.95
C SER A 521 27.05 -5.37 35.87
N ARG A 522 26.52 -5.38 34.64
CA ARG A 522 27.09 -4.69 33.48
C ARG A 522 26.24 -3.48 33.10
N ASN A 523 26.88 -2.31 32.99
CA ASN A 523 26.21 -1.05 32.63
C ASN A 523 25.98 -0.98 31.10
N VAL A 524 24.83 -0.51 30.65
CA VAL A 524 24.49 -0.23 29.24
C VAL A 524 25.61 0.52 28.51
N GLN A 525 26.24 1.49 29.19
CA GLN A 525 27.35 2.27 28.61
C GLN A 525 28.57 1.41 28.24
N GLN A 526 28.92 0.43 29.07
CA GLN A 526 30.04 -0.47 28.80
C GLN A 526 29.76 -1.39 27.60
N ALA A 527 28.51 -1.86 27.47
CA ALA A 527 28.09 -2.68 26.33
C ALA A 527 28.08 -1.88 25.01
N VAL A 528 27.67 -0.61 25.04
CA VAL A 528 27.69 0.28 23.86
C VAL A 528 29.12 0.64 23.45
N GLU A 529 30.03 0.87 24.40
CA GLU A 529 31.45 1.10 24.09
C GLU A 529 32.10 -0.13 23.44
N GLU A 530 31.81 -1.33 23.96
CA GLU A 530 32.29 -2.59 23.37
C GLU A 530 31.71 -2.81 21.96
N GLN A 531 30.43 -2.49 21.74
CA GLN A 531 29.78 -2.54 20.42
C GLN A 531 30.49 -1.61 19.42
N ASN A 532 30.76 -0.37 19.81
CA ASN A 532 31.48 0.58 18.95
C ASN A 532 32.88 0.09 18.61
N SER A 533 33.60 -0.52 19.56
CA SER A 533 34.94 -1.06 19.33
C SER A 533 34.95 -2.24 18.34
N LEU A 534 34.03 -3.20 18.50
CA LEU A 534 33.88 -4.34 17.59
C LEU A 534 33.43 -3.89 16.20
N GLN A 535 32.55 -2.89 16.11
CA GLN A 535 32.09 -2.34 14.84
C GLN A 535 33.21 -1.62 14.07
N GLN A 536 34.13 -0.94 14.76
CA GLN A 536 35.35 -0.40 14.15
C GLN A 536 36.28 -1.52 13.65
N GLU A 537 36.40 -2.62 14.39
CA GLU A 537 37.20 -3.77 13.97
C GLU A 537 36.62 -4.46 12.72
N VAL A 538 35.29 -4.60 12.63
CA VAL A 538 34.61 -5.10 11.41
C VAL A 538 34.91 -4.20 10.22
N LYS A 539 34.81 -2.87 10.37
CA LYS A 539 35.10 -1.92 9.28
C LYS A 539 36.54 -2.05 8.78
N ARG A 540 37.50 -2.22 9.70
CA ARG A 540 38.92 -2.41 9.37
C ARG A 540 39.15 -3.70 8.59
N ILE A 541 38.58 -4.81 9.07
CA ILE A 541 38.70 -6.11 8.39
C ILE A 541 38.01 -6.09 7.03
N ALA A 542 36.88 -5.39 6.88
CA ALA A 542 36.21 -5.22 5.59
C ALA A 542 37.10 -4.47 4.59
N GLN A 543 37.76 -3.39 5.00
CA GLN A 543 38.74 -2.68 4.15
C GLN A 543 39.92 -3.58 3.74
N GLU A 544 40.43 -4.40 4.67
CA GLU A 544 41.49 -5.37 4.36
C GLU A 544 41.04 -6.43 3.35
N ILE A 545 39.80 -6.93 3.47
CA ILE A 545 39.18 -7.86 2.51
C ILE A 545 39.08 -7.23 1.12
N ASP A 546 38.61 -5.99 1.03
CA ASP A 546 38.45 -5.28 -0.25
C ASP A 546 39.81 -5.06 -0.94
N LEU A 547 40.85 -4.71 -0.18
CA LEU A 547 42.21 -4.56 -0.71
C LEU A 547 42.79 -5.87 -1.25
N ILE A 548 42.54 -7.00 -0.57
CA ILE A 548 42.98 -8.32 -1.04
C ILE A 548 42.20 -8.73 -2.29
N GLN A 549 40.89 -8.46 -2.35
CA GLN A 549 40.08 -8.74 -3.53
C GLN A 549 40.49 -7.91 -4.75
N GLN A 550 40.79 -6.62 -4.56
CA GLN A 550 41.35 -5.78 -5.64
C GLN A 550 42.66 -6.36 -6.17
N LYS A 551 43.61 -6.72 -5.29
CA LYS A 551 44.87 -7.36 -5.71
C LYS A 551 44.66 -8.64 -6.52
N ILE A 552 43.71 -9.48 -6.13
CA ILE A 552 43.37 -10.72 -6.86
C ILE A 552 42.79 -10.39 -8.25
N ASN A 553 41.89 -9.40 -8.33
CA ASN A 553 41.26 -8.99 -9.58
C ASN A 553 42.27 -8.35 -10.54
N ASP A 554 43.10 -7.43 -10.06
CA ASP A 554 44.15 -6.77 -10.85
C ASP A 554 45.13 -7.80 -11.43
N PHE A 555 45.55 -8.77 -10.60
CA PHE A 555 46.40 -9.87 -11.06
C PHE A 555 45.71 -10.71 -12.14
N ARG A 556 44.43 -11.05 -11.95
CA ARG A 556 43.66 -11.83 -12.92
C ARG A 556 43.50 -11.11 -14.25
N GLU A 557 43.27 -9.80 -14.22
CA GLU A 557 43.15 -8.96 -15.41
C GLU A 557 44.48 -8.90 -16.18
N GLN A 558 45.60 -8.68 -15.48
CA GLN A 558 46.94 -8.69 -16.10
C GLN A 558 47.26 -10.02 -16.77
N VAL A 559 46.94 -11.15 -16.11
CA VAL A 559 47.09 -12.49 -16.69
C VAL A 559 46.19 -12.69 -17.93
N GLN A 560 44.95 -12.20 -17.89
CA GLN A 560 44.02 -12.30 -19.01
C GLN A 560 44.50 -11.49 -20.23
N VAL A 561 45.00 -10.27 -20.02
CA VAL A 561 45.55 -9.40 -21.07
C VAL A 561 46.77 -10.06 -21.74
N LEU A 562 47.71 -10.58 -20.95
CA LEU A 562 48.88 -11.28 -21.47
C LEU A 562 48.50 -12.56 -22.23
N LYS A 563 47.55 -13.35 -21.72
CA LYS A 563 47.02 -14.52 -22.43
C LYS A 563 46.34 -14.14 -23.74
N GLY A 564 45.59 -13.05 -23.78
CA GLY A 564 45.01 -12.49 -25.01
C GLY A 564 46.09 -12.12 -26.04
N ARG A 565 47.11 -11.37 -25.62
CA ARG A 565 48.25 -10.99 -26.46
C ARG A 565 49.00 -12.20 -27.02
N ILE A 566 49.27 -13.21 -26.19
CA ILE A 566 49.92 -14.47 -26.63
C ILE A 566 49.06 -15.18 -27.67
N ASN A 567 47.74 -15.27 -27.45
CA ASN A 567 46.83 -15.91 -28.40
C ASN A 567 46.78 -15.17 -29.75
N ASP A 568 46.75 -13.83 -29.74
CA ASP A 568 46.78 -13.01 -30.96
C ASP A 568 48.10 -13.20 -31.73
N LEU A 569 49.24 -13.21 -31.02
CA LEU A 569 50.55 -13.47 -31.61
C LEU A 569 50.64 -14.90 -32.17
N LYS A 570 50.11 -15.90 -31.47
CA LYS A 570 50.00 -17.30 -31.97
C LYS A 570 49.14 -17.38 -33.23
N ALA A 571 48.01 -16.69 -33.27
CA ALA A 571 47.15 -16.64 -34.46
C ALA A 571 47.85 -15.99 -35.66
N LYS A 572 48.61 -14.90 -35.45
CA LYS A 572 49.44 -14.27 -36.48
C LYS A 572 50.55 -15.22 -36.97
N LYS A 573 51.23 -15.93 -36.06
CA LYS A 573 52.25 -16.93 -36.38
C LYS A 573 51.69 -18.05 -37.27
N ILE A 574 50.51 -18.59 -36.94
CA ILE A 574 49.85 -19.62 -37.75
C ILE A 574 49.55 -19.11 -39.16
N LYS A 575 48.99 -17.89 -39.30
CA LYS A 575 48.73 -17.29 -40.62
C LYS A 575 50.00 -17.16 -41.45
N MET A 576 51.10 -16.70 -40.87
CA MET A 576 52.38 -16.62 -41.59
C MET A 576 52.90 -17.99 -42.04
N TYR A 577 52.78 -19.04 -41.22
CA TYR A 577 53.14 -20.39 -41.64
C TYR A 577 52.32 -20.86 -42.84
N THR A 578 51.01 -20.56 -42.87
CA THR A 578 50.17 -20.91 -44.02
C THR A 578 50.60 -20.16 -45.29
N ASP A 579 51.07 -18.92 -45.17
CA ASP A 579 51.54 -18.14 -46.33
C ASP A 579 52.93 -18.61 -46.80
N LEU A 580 53.81 -19.03 -45.89
CA LEU A 580 55.08 -19.70 -46.24
C LEU A 580 54.86 -21.05 -46.94
N GLN A 581 53.85 -21.82 -46.55
CA GLN A 581 53.48 -23.06 -47.24
C GLN A 581 52.89 -22.80 -48.64
N LYS A 582 52.17 -21.68 -48.84
CA LYS A 582 51.75 -21.24 -50.18
C LYS A 582 52.94 -20.89 -51.06
N LYS A 583 53.99 -20.26 -50.51
CA LYS A 583 55.22 -19.93 -51.25
C LYS A 583 55.89 -21.17 -51.84
N SER A 584 56.02 -22.28 -51.09
CA SER A 584 56.63 -23.50 -51.64
C SER A 584 55.84 -24.06 -52.82
N SER A 585 54.50 -24.05 -52.75
CA SER A 585 53.62 -24.44 -53.87
C SER A 585 53.75 -23.51 -55.09
N LEU A 586 53.87 -22.21 -54.87
CA LEU A 586 54.06 -21.22 -55.94
C LEU A 586 55.43 -21.36 -56.64
N ILE A 587 56.49 -21.73 -55.90
CA ILE A 587 57.81 -22.01 -56.47
C ILE A 587 57.75 -23.24 -57.40
N GLU A 588 57.09 -24.32 -56.98
CA GLU A 588 56.89 -25.51 -57.82
C GLU A 588 56.11 -25.17 -59.11
N GLN A 589 55.04 -24.38 -59.01
CA GLN A 589 54.27 -23.92 -60.18
C GLN A 589 55.06 -23.00 -61.12
N HIS A 590 55.95 -22.17 -60.57
CA HIS A 590 56.85 -21.34 -61.37
C HIS A 590 57.84 -22.19 -62.17
N GLU A 591 58.41 -23.24 -61.56
CA GLU A 591 59.32 -24.16 -62.25
C GLU A 591 58.63 -24.98 -63.35
N THR A 592 57.39 -25.42 -63.15
CA THR A 592 56.64 -26.17 -64.18
C THR A 592 56.33 -25.29 -65.38
N LEU A 593 55.86 -24.05 -65.18
CA LEU A 593 55.56 -23.10 -66.27
C LEU A 593 56.81 -22.69 -67.06
N ILE A 594 57.98 -22.62 -66.42
CA ILE A 594 59.26 -22.40 -67.12
C ILE A 594 59.61 -23.60 -68.01
N LYS A 595 59.46 -24.83 -67.50
CA LYS A 595 59.70 -26.07 -68.26
C LYS A 595 58.75 -26.21 -69.45
N GLU A 596 57.47 -25.87 -69.27
CA GLU A 596 56.48 -25.83 -70.36
C GLU A 596 56.86 -24.80 -71.44
N ASN A 597 57.33 -23.62 -71.06
CA ASN A 597 57.80 -22.61 -72.00
C ASN A 597 59.06 -23.03 -72.77
N SER A 598 59.98 -23.76 -72.16
CA SER A 598 61.13 -24.33 -72.89
C SER A 598 60.69 -25.36 -73.91
N HIS A 599 59.71 -26.21 -73.58
CA HIS A 599 59.21 -27.24 -74.50
C HIS A 599 58.37 -26.66 -75.65
N LEU A 600 57.71 -25.52 -75.46
CA LEU A 600 56.95 -24.82 -76.51
C LEU A 600 57.84 -24.01 -77.48
N ALA A 601 59.10 -23.76 -77.11
CA ALA A 601 60.08 -23.04 -77.91
C ALA A 601 60.90 -23.95 -78.85
N GLU A 602 60.94 -25.26 -78.57
CA GLU A 602 61.44 -26.32 -79.46
C GLU A 602 60.40 -26.67 -80.53
#